data_AF-A0A2X2JMS7-F1
#
_entry.id   AF-A0A2X2JMS7-F1
#
_cell.length_a   1.000
_cell.length_b   1.000
_cell.length_c   1.000
_cell.angle_alpha   90.00
_cell.angle_beta   90.00
_cell.angle_gamma   90.00
#
_symmetry.space_group_name_H-M   'P 1'
#
loop_
_entity.id
_entity.type
_entity.pdbx_description
1 polymer ?
#
loop_
_entity_poly.entity_id
_entity_poly.type
_entity_poly.pdbx_seq_one_letter_code
_entity_poly.pdbx_strand_id
1 'polypeptide(L)'
;MSVSGLCRSTYYTAPTLAERKLAIDDNRRALDDAAVLNAACYMQVVGGLPTGTKDLYEAREQVKQGIRQLLPHSKDVGVPIALEPLHPMTAADRSCLCTLRQALDWCDELDPDGEFGLGVAVDVYHVWWDPDLASQILRAGKRILAFHVSDWLVPTTDLVNDRGMPGDGVINIPSIRRLVENAGFNGAIELEIFSPYWWQKDINSTLDISVDRIAHYC
;
A
#
# COMPACT_ATOMS: atom_id res chain seq x y z
N MET A 1 -7.54 4.08 20.77
CA MET A 1 -6.68 4.32 19.59
C MET A 1 -6.56 2.98 18.88
N SER A 2 -6.82 2.95 17.58
CA SER A 2 -6.64 1.78 16.72
C SER A 2 -5.55 2.08 15.70
N VAL A 3 -4.82 1.06 15.25
CA VAL A 3 -3.79 1.17 14.21
C VAL A 3 -4.33 0.51 12.94
N SER A 4 -4.63 1.31 11.91
CA SER A 4 -5.19 0.83 10.63
C SER A 4 -4.17 0.00 9.83
N GLY A 5 -2.90 0.36 9.90
CA GLY A 5 -1.82 -0.40 9.30
C GLY A 5 -0.48 -0.03 9.92
N LEU A 6 0.47 -0.97 9.90
CA LEU A 6 1.87 -0.64 10.13
C LEU A 6 2.55 -0.37 8.79
N CYS A 7 2.94 0.88 8.55
CA CYS A 7 3.77 1.28 7.42
C CYS A 7 5.25 1.27 7.83
N ARG A 8 6.12 0.52 7.14
CA ARG A 8 5.92 -0.38 5.99
C ARG A 8 7.04 -1.41 5.94
N SER A 9 6.93 -2.38 5.04
CA SER A 9 7.94 -3.42 4.73
C SER A 9 9.38 -2.93 4.63
N THR A 10 10.37 -3.79 4.89
CA THR A 10 11.70 -3.62 4.29
C THR A 10 11.62 -4.09 2.82
N TYR A 11 12.33 -3.45 1.89
CA TYR A 11 12.35 -3.87 0.49
C TYR A 11 12.90 -5.29 0.34
N TYR A 12 12.23 -6.13 -0.45
CA TYR A 12 12.63 -7.54 -0.66
C TYR A 12 13.78 -7.67 -1.65
N THR A 13 13.88 -6.73 -2.58
CA THR A 13 14.77 -6.80 -3.73
C THR A 13 16.18 -6.39 -3.34
N ALA A 14 17.17 -7.26 -3.56
CA ALA A 14 18.56 -6.95 -3.28
C ALA A 14 19.52 -7.74 -4.20
N PRO A 15 20.75 -7.22 -4.46
CA PRO A 15 21.70 -7.89 -5.33
C PRO A 15 22.14 -9.28 -4.86
N THR A 16 22.22 -9.49 -3.54
CA THR A 16 22.71 -10.75 -2.97
C THR A 16 21.62 -11.56 -2.23
N LEU A 17 21.83 -12.87 -2.11
CA LEU A 17 20.96 -13.74 -1.30
C LEU A 17 20.99 -13.39 0.19
N ALA A 18 22.15 -12.95 0.70
CA ALA A 18 22.31 -12.56 2.10
C ALA A 18 21.48 -11.33 2.45
N GLU A 19 21.51 -10.29 1.60
CA GLU A 19 20.70 -9.08 1.78
C GLU A 19 19.21 -9.39 1.68
N ARG A 20 18.80 -10.25 0.73
CA ARG A 20 17.41 -10.70 0.62
C ARG A 20 16.93 -11.41 1.88
N LYS A 21 17.78 -12.27 2.47
CA LYS A 21 17.47 -12.95 3.72
C LYS A 21 17.31 -11.95 4.88
N LEU A 22 18.22 -10.98 4.99
CA LEU A 22 18.12 -9.93 6.01
C LEU A 22 16.82 -9.13 5.87
N ALA A 23 16.44 -8.75 4.65
CA ALA A 23 15.17 -8.07 4.40
C ALA A 23 13.96 -8.88 4.87
N ILE A 24 13.95 -10.20 4.65
CA ILE A 24 12.88 -11.08 5.13
C ILE A 24 12.87 -11.13 6.67
N ASP A 25 14.04 -11.26 7.30
CA ASP A 25 14.16 -11.29 8.77
C ASP A 25 13.70 -9.95 9.39
N ASP A 26 13.96 -8.82 8.73
CA ASP A 26 13.48 -7.49 9.14
C ASP A 26 11.96 -7.39 9.03
N ASN A 27 11.37 -7.87 7.93
CA ASN A 27 9.91 -7.90 7.76
C ASN A 27 9.22 -8.82 8.79
N ARG A 28 9.86 -9.92 9.22
CA ARG A 28 9.33 -10.76 10.31
C ARG A 28 9.25 -9.98 11.62
N ARG A 29 10.30 -9.23 11.96
CA ARG A 29 10.29 -8.40 13.17
C ARG A 29 9.25 -7.29 13.11
N ALA A 30 9.06 -6.68 11.95
CA ALA A 30 8.02 -5.68 11.76
C ALA A 30 6.60 -6.28 11.85
N LEU A 31 6.39 -7.55 11.46
CA LEU A 31 5.14 -8.27 11.76
C LEU A 31 4.93 -8.46 13.26
N ASP A 32 5.99 -8.77 14.01
CA ASP A 32 5.92 -8.84 15.47
C ASP A 32 5.55 -7.48 16.08
N ASP A 33 6.14 -6.39 15.59
CA ASP A 33 5.81 -5.03 16.01
C ASP A 33 4.35 -4.67 15.66
N ALA A 34 3.87 -5.06 14.47
CA ALA A 34 2.48 -4.88 14.06
C ALA A 34 1.51 -5.62 14.99
N ALA A 35 1.88 -6.84 15.42
CA ALA A 35 1.11 -7.62 16.36
C ALA A 35 1.06 -6.96 17.76
N VAL A 36 2.20 -6.44 18.24
CA VAL A 36 2.26 -5.67 19.50
C VAL A 36 1.34 -4.44 19.45
N LEU A 37 1.27 -3.77 18.31
CA LEU A 37 0.42 -2.59 18.10
C LEU A 37 -1.05 -2.93 17.83
N ASN A 38 -1.39 -4.21 17.67
CA ASN A 38 -2.69 -4.67 17.16
C ASN A 38 -3.08 -3.96 15.84
N ALA A 39 -2.11 -3.83 14.93
CA ALA A 39 -2.35 -3.24 13.61
C ALA A 39 -3.30 -4.12 12.79
N ALA A 40 -4.26 -3.51 12.11
CA ALA A 40 -5.23 -4.27 11.31
C ALA A 40 -4.59 -4.97 10.11
N CYS A 41 -3.46 -4.46 9.61
CA CYS A 41 -2.62 -5.13 8.61
C CYS A 41 -1.17 -4.62 8.64
N TYR A 42 -0.28 -5.33 7.96
CA TYR A 42 1.08 -4.92 7.68
C TYR A 42 1.24 -4.51 6.21
N MET A 43 1.54 -3.24 5.98
CA MET A 43 1.58 -2.62 4.65
C MET A 43 2.90 -2.90 3.92
N GLN A 44 2.81 -3.27 2.64
CA GLN A 44 3.95 -3.69 1.83
C GLN A 44 4.24 -2.76 0.66
N VAL A 45 5.35 -2.02 0.78
CA VAL A 45 6.04 -1.38 -0.35
C VAL A 45 7.24 -2.23 -0.71
N VAL A 46 7.17 -2.95 -1.83
CA VAL A 46 7.95 -4.19 -1.99
C VAL A 46 9.41 -4.02 -2.45
N GLY A 47 9.81 -2.84 -2.90
CA GLY A 47 11.11 -2.59 -3.51
C GLY A 47 11.07 -2.56 -5.04
N GLY A 48 11.98 -1.78 -5.63
CA GLY A 48 12.14 -1.64 -7.07
C GLY A 48 13.18 -2.60 -7.65
N LEU A 49 14.01 -2.12 -8.58
CA LEU A 49 15.13 -2.89 -9.12
C LEU A 49 16.31 -2.87 -8.14
N PRO A 50 16.94 -4.03 -7.85
CA PRO A 50 18.23 -4.03 -7.19
C PRO A 50 19.27 -3.21 -7.97
N THR A 51 20.25 -2.63 -7.27
CA THR A 51 21.29 -1.83 -7.93
C THR A 51 22.04 -2.65 -8.98
N GLY A 52 22.20 -2.08 -10.18
CA GLY A 52 22.96 -2.70 -11.27
C GLY A 52 22.19 -3.74 -12.08
N THR A 53 20.92 -4.03 -11.76
CA THR A 53 20.07 -4.86 -12.62
C THR A 53 19.07 -4.05 -13.43
N LYS A 54 18.58 -4.67 -14.50
CA LYS A 54 17.49 -4.19 -15.36
C LYS A 54 16.36 -5.21 -15.46
N ASP A 55 16.47 -6.31 -14.72
CA ASP A 55 15.54 -7.43 -14.79
C ASP A 55 14.38 -7.23 -13.80
N LEU A 56 13.30 -6.66 -14.31
CA LEU A 56 12.09 -6.42 -13.53
C LEU A 56 11.32 -7.71 -13.23
N TYR A 57 11.50 -8.76 -14.05
CA TYR A 57 10.87 -10.05 -13.80
C TYR A 57 11.51 -10.70 -12.58
N GLU A 58 12.84 -10.76 -12.54
CA GLU A 58 13.58 -11.27 -11.39
C GLU A 58 13.28 -10.46 -10.11
N ALA A 59 13.20 -9.12 -10.20
CA ALA A 59 12.82 -8.30 -9.04
C ALA A 59 11.44 -8.70 -8.48
N ARG A 60 10.45 -8.94 -9.34
CA ARG A 60 9.11 -9.40 -8.92
C ARG A 60 9.12 -10.81 -8.33
N GLU A 61 9.93 -11.71 -8.88
CA GLU A 61 10.08 -13.07 -8.31
C GLU A 61 10.73 -13.01 -6.91
N GLN A 62 11.71 -12.14 -6.68
CA GLN A 62 12.29 -11.92 -5.35
C GLN A 62 11.24 -11.47 -4.33
N VAL A 63 10.37 -10.53 -4.72
CA VAL A 63 9.26 -10.07 -3.88
C VAL A 63 8.32 -11.22 -3.54
N LYS A 64 7.84 -11.98 -4.53
CA LYS A 64 6.93 -13.11 -4.30
C LYS A 64 7.56 -14.19 -3.41
N GLN A 65 8.85 -14.48 -3.60
CA GLN A 65 9.60 -15.41 -2.74
C GLN A 65 9.71 -14.91 -1.30
N GLY A 66 9.90 -13.60 -1.09
CA GLY A 66 9.91 -12.97 0.22
C GLY A 66 8.56 -13.07 0.92
N ILE A 67 7.48 -12.65 0.23
CA ILE A 67 6.10 -12.74 0.75
C ILE A 67 5.77 -14.18 1.14
N ARG A 68 6.04 -15.15 0.25
CA ARG A 68 5.79 -16.58 0.51
C ARG A 68 6.44 -17.08 1.80
N GLN A 69 7.61 -16.56 2.14
CA GLN A 69 8.31 -16.93 3.39
C GLN A 69 7.73 -16.24 4.63
N LEU A 70 7.05 -15.11 4.48
CA LEU A 70 6.43 -14.37 5.59
C LEU A 70 5.02 -14.85 5.92
N LEU A 71 4.27 -15.38 4.95
CA LEU A 71 2.87 -15.78 5.12
C LEU A 71 2.62 -16.66 6.35
N PRO A 72 3.42 -17.73 6.63
CA PRO A 72 3.22 -18.52 7.83
C PRO A 72 3.36 -17.69 9.13
N HIS A 73 4.37 -16.83 9.19
CA HIS A 73 4.61 -15.98 10.35
C HIS A 73 3.50 -14.95 10.55
N SER A 74 3.04 -14.32 9.47
CA SER A 74 1.91 -13.40 9.47
C SER A 74 0.64 -14.05 10.03
N LYS A 75 0.36 -15.30 9.66
CA LYS A 75 -0.74 -16.08 10.23
C LYS A 75 -0.53 -16.41 11.70
N ASP A 76 0.68 -16.81 12.09
CA ASP A 76 1.02 -17.18 13.46
C ASP A 76 0.87 -16.00 14.43
N VAL A 77 1.26 -14.79 14.01
CA VAL A 77 1.10 -13.56 14.82
C VAL A 77 -0.26 -12.88 14.64
N GLY A 78 -1.11 -13.40 13.75
CA GLY A 78 -2.46 -12.90 13.51
C GLY A 78 -2.54 -11.54 12.82
N VAL A 79 -1.51 -11.14 12.07
CA VAL A 79 -1.47 -9.86 11.34
C VAL A 79 -1.49 -10.11 9.84
N PRO A 80 -2.55 -9.73 9.11
CA PRO A 80 -2.62 -9.93 7.66
C PRO A 80 -1.66 -9.00 6.91
N ILE A 81 -1.22 -9.42 5.73
CA ILE A 81 -0.30 -8.65 4.87
C ILE A 81 -1.11 -7.94 3.78
N ALA A 82 -0.93 -6.62 3.67
CA ALA A 82 -1.56 -5.80 2.64
C ALA A 82 -0.54 -5.35 1.59
N LEU A 83 -0.67 -5.88 0.37
CA LEU A 83 0.13 -5.47 -0.78
C LEU A 83 -0.33 -4.11 -1.29
N GLU A 84 0.57 -3.13 -1.30
CA GLU A 84 0.28 -1.81 -1.83
C GLU A 84 0.85 -1.69 -3.24
N PRO A 85 0.01 -1.73 -4.30
CA PRO A 85 0.47 -1.35 -5.62
C PRO A 85 0.78 0.14 -5.62
N LEU A 86 2.01 0.51 -5.98
CA LEU A 86 2.44 1.91 -6.06
C LEU A 86 2.23 2.45 -7.48
N HIS A 87 2.20 3.78 -7.60
CA HIS A 87 2.12 4.43 -8.90
C HIS A 87 3.28 3.98 -9.83
N PRO A 88 3.04 3.68 -11.12
CA PRO A 88 4.09 3.16 -12.02
C PRO A 88 5.34 4.03 -12.16
N MET A 89 5.25 5.33 -11.84
CA MET A 89 6.39 6.24 -11.87
C MET A 89 7.51 5.86 -10.89
N THR A 90 7.20 5.12 -9.82
CA THR A 90 8.17 4.68 -8.81
C THR A 90 8.56 3.20 -8.95
N ALA A 91 8.29 2.60 -10.12
CA ALA A 91 8.52 1.17 -10.36
C ALA A 91 10.00 0.75 -10.24
N ALA A 92 10.90 1.66 -10.59
CA ALA A 92 12.33 1.37 -10.69
C ALA A 92 13.04 1.35 -9.33
N ASP A 93 12.55 2.10 -8.34
CA ASP A 93 13.31 2.41 -7.12
C ASP A 93 12.51 2.25 -5.82
N ARG A 94 11.17 2.23 -5.87
CA ARG A 94 10.33 2.02 -4.66
C ARG A 94 9.54 0.73 -4.68
N SER A 95 8.87 0.39 -5.78
CA SER A 95 8.01 -0.80 -5.83
C SER A 95 7.75 -1.30 -7.24
N CYS A 96 8.22 -2.50 -7.57
CA CYS A 96 7.94 -3.17 -8.84
C CYS A 96 6.52 -3.75 -8.97
N LEU A 97 5.69 -3.58 -7.93
CA LEU A 97 4.27 -3.89 -7.88
C LEU A 97 3.47 -2.61 -8.13
N CYS A 98 2.83 -2.50 -9.30
CA CYS A 98 2.35 -1.20 -9.78
C CYS A 98 0.87 -1.11 -10.15
N THR A 99 0.12 -2.22 -10.09
CA THR A 99 -1.32 -2.22 -10.37
C THR A 99 -2.06 -3.09 -9.38
N LEU A 100 -3.33 -2.74 -9.12
CA LEU A 100 -4.20 -3.55 -8.28
C LEU A 100 -4.40 -4.95 -8.86
N ARG A 101 -4.51 -5.06 -10.19
CA ARG A 101 -4.54 -6.35 -10.90
C ARG A 101 -3.34 -7.23 -10.53
N GLN A 102 -2.12 -6.69 -10.64
CA GLN A 102 -0.90 -7.42 -10.34
C GLN A 102 -0.85 -7.87 -8.88
N ALA A 103 -1.28 -7.01 -7.95
CA ALA A 103 -1.32 -7.34 -6.53
C ALA A 103 -2.29 -8.49 -6.24
N LEU A 104 -3.46 -8.46 -6.87
CA LEU A 104 -4.46 -9.53 -6.78
C LEU A 104 -4.00 -10.83 -7.44
N ASP A 105 -3.28 -10.76 -8.56
CA ASP A 105 -2.69 -11.94 -9.19
C ASP A 105 -1.68 -12.63 -8.26
N TRP A 106 -0.91 -11.85 -7.49
CA TRP A 106 -0.01 -12.40 -6.46
C TRP A 106 -0.77 -12.95 -5.25
N CYS A 107 -1.87 -12.31 -4.85
CA CYS A 107 -2.73 -12.86 -3.81
C CYS A 107 -3.29 -14.23 -4.19
N ASP A 108 -3.74 -14.38 -5.45
CA ASP A 108 -4.26 -15.65 -5.97
C ASP A 108 -3.16 -16.72 -6.12
N GLU A 109 -1.93 -16.34 -6.49
CA GLU A 109 -0.79 -17.25 -6.58
C GLU A 109 -0.31 -17.73 -5.20
N LEU A 110 -0.21 -16.83 -4.23
CA LEU A 110 0.49 -17.06 -2.97
C LEU A 110 -0.43 -17.51 -1.83
N ASP A 111 -1.71 -17.12 -1.88
CA ASP A 111 -2.72 -17.43 -0.86
C ASP A 111 -4.08 -17.67 -1.54
N PRO A 112 -4.21 -18.71 -2.41
CA PRO A 112 -5.39 -18.94 -3.24
C PRO A 112 -6.67 -19.11 -2.42
N ASP A 113 -6.56 -19.76 -1.26
CA ASP A 113 -7.68 -20.04 -0.35
C ASP A 113 -7.90 -18.92 0.69
N GLY A 114 -7.03 -17.90 0.72
CA GLY A 114 -7.12 -16.77 1.66
C GLY A 114 -6.81 -17.15 3.12
N GLU A 115 -6.12 -18.26 3.35
CA GLU A 115 -5.84 -18.80 4.68
C GLU A 115 -4.77 -18.02 5.45
N PHE A 116 -3.93 -17.26 4.76
CA PHE A 116 -2.88 -16.44 5.35
C PHE A 116 -3.29 -14.98 5.51
N GLY A 117 -4.45 -14.58 4.99
CA GLY A 117 -4.93 -13.21 5.03
C GLY A 117 -4.11 -12.28 4.14
N LEU A 118 -3.57 -12.77 3.02
CA LEU A 118 -2.90 -11.90 2.05
C LEU A 118 -3.93 -11.11 1.24
N GLY A 119 -3.81 -9.79 1.28
CA GLY A 119 -4.70 -8.89 0.59
C GLY A 119 -3.97 -7.68 0.01
N VAL A 120 -4.73 -6.63 -0.24
CA VAL A 120 -4.29 -5.43 -0.94
C VAL A 120 -4.69 -4.17 -0.17
N ALA A 121 -3.85 -3.15 -0.28
CA ALA A 121 -4.22 -1.80 0.07
C ALA A 121 -4.62 -1.03 -1.18
N VAL A 122 -5.71 -0.27 -1.09
CA VAL A 122 -6.16 0.62 -2.17
C VAL A 122 -5.81 2.04 -1.77
N ASP A 123 -4.66 2.53 -2.21
CA ASP A 123 -4.28 3.94 -2.10
C ASP A 123 -4.69 4.68 -3.38
N VAL A 124 -5.58 5.67 -3.23
CA VAL A 124 -6.08 6.45 -4.38
C VAL A 124 -4.95 7.15 -5.15
N TYR A 125 -3.88 7.59 -4.49
CA TYR A 125 -2.74 8.24 -5.15
C TYR A 125 -2.07 7.30 -6.16
N HIS A 126 -2.07 6.00 -5.85
CA HIS A 126 -1.40 5.00 -6.65
C HIS A 126 -2.26 4.42 -7.77
N VAL A 127 -3.59 4.42 -7.61
CA VAL A 127 -4.47 3.64 -8.49
C VAL A 127 -5.49 4.45 -9.29
N TRP A 128 -5.69 5.75 -9.00
CA TRP A 128 -6.76 6.56 -9.61
C TRP A 128 -6.74 6.60 -11.16
N TRP A 129 -5.58 6.40 -11.77
CA TRP A 129 -5.35 6.47 -13.22
C TRP A 129 -5.70 5.17 -13.96
N ASP A 130 -5.86 4.05 -13.25
CA ASP A 130 -5.98 2.72 -13.84
C ASP A 130 -7.37 2.53 -14.49
N PRO A 131 -7.47 2.27 -15.81
CA PRO A 131 -8.76 2.07 -16.48
C PRO A 131 -9.54 0.84 -15.98
N ASP A 132 -8.85 -0.13 -15.39
CA ASP A 132 -9.46 -1.35 -14.85
C ASP A 132 -9.86 -1.22 -13.36
N LEU A 133 -9.59 -0.07 -12.72
CA LEU A 133 -9.70 0.11 -11.27
C LEU A 133 -11.00 -0.44 -10.68
N ALA A 134 -12.14 -0.04 -11.23
CA ALA A 134 -13.45 -0.46 -10.70
C ALA A 134 -13.63 -1.98 -10.76
N SER A 135 -13.18 -2.62 -11.84
CA SER A 135 -13.25 -4.07 -11.98
C SER A 135 -12.32 -4.78 -10.99
N GLN A 136 -11.14 -4.22 -10.72
CA GLN A 136 -10.16 -4.79 -9.80
C GLN A 136 -10.55 -4.59 -8.34
N ILE A 137 -11.17 -3.46 -7.96
CA ILE A 137 -11.73 -3.27 -6.62
C ILE A 137 -12.85 -4.29 -6.36
N LEU A 138 -13.75 -4.49 -7.34
CA LEU A 138 -14.81 -5.49 -7.21
C LEU A 138 -14.23 -6.91 -7.08
N ARG A 139 -13.19 -7.25 -7.86
CA ARG A 139 -12.45 -8.52 -7.74
C ARG A 139 -11.81 -8.69 -6.37
N ALA A 140 -11.21 -7.62 -5.82
CA ALA A 140 -10.52 -7.66 -4.54
C ALA A 140 -11.46 -8.07 -3.41
N GLY A 141 -12.67 -7.49 -3.35
CA GLY A 141 -13.68 -7.85 -2.37
C GLY A 141 -13.13 -7.85 -0.93
N LYS A 142 -13.22 -8.99 -0.24
CA LYS A 142 -12.71 -9.17 1.12
C LYS A 142 -11.19 -9.09 1.25
N ARG A 143 -10.43 -9.12 0.15
CA ARG A 143 -8.97 -8.92 0.16
C ARG A 143 -8.57 -7.46 0.30
N ILE A 144 -9.49 -6.50 0.28
CA ILE A 144 -9.16 -5.10 0.59
C ILE A 144 -8.93 -4.99 2.10
N LEU A 145 -7.70 -4.68 2.49
CA LEU A 145 -7.27 -4.61 3.89
C LEU A 145 -7.04 -3.18 4.37
N ALA A 146 -6.77 -2.25 3.46
CA ALA A 146 -6.59 -0.84 3.76
C ALA A 146 -7.10 0.04 2.61
N PHE A 147 -7.52 1.27 2.95
CA PHE A 147 -7.94 2.29 1.98
C PHE A 147 -7.32 3.63 2.36
N HIS A 148 -6.39 4.10 1.52
CA HIS A 148 -5.66 5.35 1.76
C HIS A 148 -6.19 6.44 0.82
N VAL A 149 -6.33 7.64 1.36
CA VAL A 149 -6.76 8.83 0.65
C VAL A 149 -5.71 9.91 0.70
N SER A 150 -5.56 10.58 -0.43
CA SER A 150 -4.87 11.84 -0.64
C SER A 150 -5.46 12.42 -1.93
N ASP A 151 -4.75 13.33 -2.60
CA ASP A 151 -5.16 13.79 -3.93
C ASP A 151 -3.99 13.88 -4.92
N TRP A 152 -4.32 13.97 -6.21
CA TRP A 152 -3.37 14.18 -7.30
C TRP A 152 -3.43 15.63 -7.76
N LEU A 153 -2.38 16.41 -7.49
CA LEU A 153 -2.33 17.82 -7.82
C LEU A 153 -2.10 18.04 -9.33
N VAL A 154 -2.63 19.15 -9.85
CA VAL A 154 -2.37 19.59 -11.23
C VAL A 154 -1.89 21.04 -11.21
N PRO A 155 -0.59 21.30 -11.48
CA PRO A 155 0.48 20.32 -11.73
C PRO A 155 0.94 19.58 -10.45
N THR A 156 1.39 18.33 -10.61
CA THR A 156 2.22 17.62 -9.61
C THR A 156 3.69 17.92 -9.92
N THR A 157 4.48 18.25 -8.91
CA THR A 157 5.83 18.80 -9.04
C THR A 157 6.94 17.90 -8.47
N ASP A 158 6.59 16.92 -7.64
CA ASP A 158 7.49 15.87 -7.15
C ASP A 158 6.79 14.49 -7.21
N LEU A 159 7.56 13.45 -7.57
CA LEU A 159 7.00 12.10 -7.79
C LEU A 159 6.63 11.37 -6.49
N VAL A 160 7.09 11.84 -5.33
CA VAL A 160 6.85 11.16 -4.04
C VAL A 160 6.22 12.11 -3.03
N ASN A 161 6.72 13.34 -2.97
CA ASN A 161 6.46 14.29 -1.90
C ASN A 161 5.55 15.44 -2.34
N ASP A 162 4.65 15.23 -3.30
CA ASP A 162 3.70 16.25 -3.73
C ASP A 162 2.27 15.71 -3.83
N ARG A 163 1.88 14.94 -2.80
CA ARG A 163 0.50 14.51 -2.65
C ARG A 163 -0.37 15.68 -2.20
N GLY A 164 -1.57 15.78 -2.77
CA GLY A 164 -2.57 16.78 -2.39
C GLY A 164 -3.37 16.36 -1.15
N MET A 165 -3.91 17.35 -0.45
CA MET A 165 -5.00 17.12 0.51
C MET A 165 -6.29 16.80 -0.26
N PRO A 166 -7.15 15.87 0.17
CA PRO A 166 -8.41 15.57 -0.50
C PRO A 166 -9.21 16.84 -0.88
N GLY A 167 -9.57 16.93 -2.15
CA GLY A 167 -10.29 18.07 -2.72
C GLY A 167 -9.41 19.16 -3.34
N ASP A 168 -8.09 19.13 -3.14
CA ASP A 168 -7.17 20.06 -3.81
C ASP A 168 -6.71 19.57 -5.18
N GLY A 169 -6.94 18.30 -5.50
CA GLY A 169 -6.51 17.67 -6.75
C GLY A 169 -7.67 17.24 -7.65
N VAL A 170 -7.43 16.20 -8.44
CA VAL A 170 -8.35 15.73 -9.50
C VAL A 170 -8.94 14.36 -9.24
N ILE A 171 -8.57 13.67 -8.15
CA ILE A 171 -9.07 12.33 -7.90
C ILE A 171 -10.55 12.40 -7.52
N ASN A 172 -11.38 11.58 -8.17
CA ASN A 172 -12.77 11.37 -7.75
C ASN A 172 -12.83 10.38 -6.56
N ILE A 173 -12.34 10.81 -5.40
CA ILE A 173 -12.22 9.99 -4.19
C ILE A 173 -13.59 9.41 -3.75
N PRO A 174 -14.71 10.16 -3.74
CA PRO A 174 -16.00 9.61 -3.33
C PRO A 174 -16.49 8.46 -4.23
N SER A 175 -16.13 8.48 -5.52
CA SER A 175 -16.44 7.36 -6.42
C SER A 175 -15.60 6.12 -6.08
N ILE A 176 -14.30 6.28 -5.82
CA ILE A 176 -13.42 5.15 -5.47
C ILE A 176 -13.80 4.57 -4.11
N ARG A 177 -14.04 5.42 -3.11
CA ARG A 177 -14.51 5.02 -1.79
C ARG A 177 -15.78 4.17 -1.88
N ARG A 178 -16.78 4.61 -2.66
CA ARG A 178 -18.02 3.85 -2.86
C ARG A 178 -17.77 2.48 -3.46
N LEU A 179 -16.83 2.34 -4.40
CA LEU A 179 -16.45 1.05 -4.97
C LEU A 179 -15.84 0.13 -3.89
N VAL A 180 -14.95 0.68 -3.07
CA VAL A 180 -14.28 -0.05 -1.98
C VAL A 180 -15.27 -0.50 -0.89
N GLU A 181 -16.16 0.40 -0.46
CA GLU A 181 -17.24 0.09 0.50
C GLU A 181 -18.21 -0.96 -0.06
N ASN A 182 -18.63 -0.82 -1.33
CA ASN A 182 -19.49 -1.80 -2.00
C ASN A 182 -18.83 -3.17 -2.18
N ALA A 183 -17.50 -3.22 -2.28
CA ALA A 183 -16.73 -4.46 -2.31
C ALA A 183 -16.65 -5.15 -0.92
N GLY A 184 -17.11 -4.46 0.14
CA GLY A 184 -17.25 -5.00 1.49
C GLY A 184 -16.22 -4.49 2.50
N PHE A 185 -15.35 -3.54 2.11
CA PHE A 185 -14.43 -2.90 3.04
C PHE A 185 -15.19 -1.97 4.00
N ASN A 186 -14.90 -2.09 5.30
CA ASN A 186 -15.52 -1.30 6.36
C ASN A 186 -14.50 -0.76 7.37
N GLY A 187 -13.22 -0.76 6.99
CA GLY A 187 -12.13 -0.24 7.81
C GLY A 187 -12.03 1.29 7.79
N ALA A 188 -10.96 1.81 8.39
CA ALA A 188 -10.71 3.24 8.41
C ALA A 188 -10.37 3.79 7.01
N ILE A 189 -10.71 5.06 6.79
CA ILE A 189 -10.21 5.86 5.67
C ILE A 189 -8.95 6.55 6.16
N GLU A 190 -7.80 6.13 5.66
CA GLU A 190 -6.51 6.60 6.14
C GLU A 190 -6.01 7.76 5.27
N LEU A 191 -5.74 8.92 5.88
CA LEU A 191 -5.15 10.04 5.15
C LEU A 191 -3.63 9.87 5.08
N GLU A 192 -3.07 9.73 3.88
CA GLU A 192 -1.63 9.61 3.66
C GLU A 192 -1.11 10.72 2.75
N ILE A 193 -0.45 11.73 3.33
CA ILE A 193 0.10 12.88 2.60
C ILE A 193 1.61 13.01 2.81
N PHE A 194 2.35 12.89 1.72
CA PHE A 194 3.74 13.34 1.63
C PHE A 194 3.76 14.69 0.93
N SER A 195 4.06 15.75 1.68
CA SER A 195 4.06 17.12 1.15
C SER A 195 4.90 18.05 2.01
N PRO A 196 6.06 18.54 1.52
CA PRO A 196 6.86 19.55 2.17
C PRO A 196 6.08 20.83 2.46
N TYR A 197 5.04 21.12 1.67
CA TYR A 197 4.13 22.22 1.95
C TYR A 197 3.36 22.00 3.26
N TRP A 198 2.72 20.84 3.43
CA TRP A 198 1.96 20.51 4.63
C TRP A 198 2.85 20.25 5.86
N TRP A 199 4.05 19.69 5.67
CA TRP A 199 5.02 19.47 6.76
C TRP A 199 5.51 20.76 7.42
N GLN A 200 5.40 21.90 6.73
CA GLN A 200 5.77 23.22 7.24
C GLN A 200 4.62 23.94 7.96
N LYS A 201 3.39 23.39 7.91
CA LYS A 201 2.22 23.99 8.56
C LYS A 201 2.16 23.58 10.03
N ASP A 202 1.36 24.34 10.79
CA ASP A 202 1.02 23.93 12.15
C ASP A 202 0.24 22.60 12.12
N ILE A 203 0.62 21.68 13.02
CA ILE A 203 0.06 20.32 13.01
C ILE A 203 -1.41 20.29 13.43
N ASN A 204 -1.83 21.11 14.40
CA ASN A 204 -3.23 21.12 14.83
C ASN A 204 -4.12 21.66 13.72
N SER A 205 -3.71 22.77 13.10
CA SER A 205 -4.39 23.31 11.92
C SER A 205 -4.45 22.29 10.77
N THR A 206 -3.36 21.54 10.54
CA THR A 206 -3.32 20.52 9.50
C THR A 206 -4.26 19.35 9.80
N LEU A 207 -4.36 18.92 11.05
CA LEU A 207 -5.29 17.87 11.48
C LEU A 207 -6.75 18.31 11.38
N ASP A 208 -7.06 19.55 11.77
CA ASP A 208 -8.42 20.10 11.63
C ASP A 208 -8.85 20.15 10.16
N ILE A 209 -7.95 20.63 9.28
CA ILE A 209 -8.17 20.60 7.83
C ILE A 209 -8.33 19.17 7.33
N SER A 210 -7.50 18.24 7.78
CA SER A 210 -7.57 16.83 7.38
C SER A 210 -8.94 16.23 7.68
N VAL A 211 -9.47 16.45 8.88
CA VAL A 211 -10.80 15.97 9.29
C VAL A 211 -11.89 16.61 8.42
N ASP A 212 -11.84 17.93 8.22
CA ASP A 212 -12.78 18.65 7.37
C ASP A 212 -12.77 18.12 5.93
N ARG A 213 -11.59 17.90 5.36
CA ARG A 213 -11.44 17.45 3.98
C ARG A 213 -11.90 16.02 3.78
N ILE A 214 -11.61 15.11 4.72
CA ILE A 214 -12.15 13.75 4.68
C ILE A 214 -13.68 13.78 4.75
N ALA A 215 -14.27 14.63 5.60
CA ALA A 215 -15.72 14.70 5.74
C ALA A 215 -16.44 15.21 4.48
N HIS A 216 -15.80 16.08 3.69
CA HIS A 216 -16.42 16.73 2.53
C HIS A 216 -16.02 16.14 1.17
N TYR A 217 -14.82 15.54 1.07
CA TYR A 217 -14.24 15.11 -0.21
C TYR A 217 -13.94 13.61 -0.30
N CYS A 218 -14.16 12.84 0.78
CA CYS A 218 -13.96 11.39 0.76
C CYS A 218 -15.28 10.62 0.84
#